data_AF-X1TQC4-F1
#
_entry.id   AF-X1TQC4-F1
#
_cell.length_a   1.000
_cell.length_b   1.000
_cell.length_c   1.000
_cell.angle_alpha   90.00
_cell.angle_beta   90.00
_cell.angle_gamma   90.00
#
_symmetry.space_group_name_H-M   'P 1'
#
loop_
_entity.id
_entity.type
_entity.pdbx_description
1 polymer ?
#
loop_
_entity_poly.entity_id
_entity_poly.type
_entity_poly.pdbx_seq_one_letter_code
_entity_poly.pdbx_strand_id
1 'polypeptide(L)'
;MNPNISTITDSEAQKLVTEATKNTGTDASIRKTTRNITTVFLMLDAGLRVGELVKLTINKLLAFGEPVESVSITSDMTKNKQARVVPLTARCKGAIKMMNCLIWQLDNCALKDYAFYNHTPSNPLTTR
;
A
#
# COMPACT_ATOMS: atom_id res chain seq x y z
N MET A 1 -8.93 -11.05 -28.65
CA MET A 1 -8.18 -11.97 -27.78
C MET A 1 -8.58 -11.66 -26.34
N ASN A 2 -9.29 -12.56 -25.66
CA ASN A 2 -9.43 -12.47 -24.22
C ASN A 2 -8.09 -12.96 -23.63
N PRO A 3 -7.27 -12.10 -23.00
CA PRO A 3 -6.17 -12.63 -22.22
C PRO A 3 -6.81 -13.51 -21.14
N ASN A 4 -6.32 -14.74 -20.99
CA ASN A 4 -6.73 -15.61 -19.91
C ASN A 4 -6.24 -14.93 -18.61
N ILE A 5 -7.09 -14.10 -17.99
CA ILE A 5 -6.74 -13.36 -16.79
C ILE A 5 -6.62 -14.40 -15.68
N SER A 6 -5.38 -14.74 -15.32
CA SER A 6 -5.11 -15.58 -14.15
C SER A 6 -5.43 -14.76 -12.90
N THR A 7 -6.59 -15.04 -12.30
CA THR A 7 -6.99 -14.49 -11.01
C THR A 7 -6.62 -15.46 -9.91
N ILE A 8 -6.19 -14.94 -8.77
CA ILE A 8 -6.00 -15.76 -7.58
C ILE A 8 -7.36 -16.12 -6.96
N THR A 9 -7.46 -17.30 -6.39
CA THR A 9 -8.60 -17.76 -5.58
C THR A 9 -8.54 -17.17 -4.18
N ASP A 10 -9.66 -17.22 -3.44
CA ASP A 10 -9.71 -16.78 -2.04
C ASP A 10 -8.71 -17.53 -1.15
N SER A 11 -8.48 -18.82 -1.42
CA SER A 11 -7.48 -19.62 -0.70
C SER A 11 -6.06 -19.10 -0.93
N GLU A 12 -5.73 -18.71 -2.17
CA GLU A 12 -4.43 -18.14 -2.52
C GLU A 12 -4.26 -16.73 -1.96
N ALA A 13 -5.32 -15.91 -1.97
CA ALA A 13 -5.35 -14.61 -1.31
C ALA A 13 -5.08 -14.75 0.20
N GLN A 14 -5.71 -15.73 0.85
CA GLN A 14 -5.48 -15.98 2.27
C GLN A 14 -4.05 -16.46 2.55
N LYS A 15 -3.49 -17.33 1.71
CA LYS A 15 -2.07 -17.73 1.80
C LYS A 15 -1.14 -16.52 1.68
N LEU A 16 -1.40 -15.61 0.73
CA LEU A 16 -0.61 -14.39 0.56
C LEU A 16 -0.66 -13.50 1.81
N VAL A 17 -1.84 -13.33 2.41
CA VAL A 17 -2.00 -12.58 3.67
C VAL A 17 -1.22 -13.23 4.81
N THR A 18 -1.30 -14.55 4.95
CA THR A 18 -0.56 -15.32 5.97
C THR A 18 0.95 -15.13 5.81
N GLU A 19 1.47 -15.28 4.59
CA GLU A 19 2.89 -15.09 4.31
C GLU A 19 3.34 -13.65 4.54
N ALA A 20 2.55 -12.65 4.15
CA ALA A 20 2.86 -11.24 4.33
C ALA A 20 2.89 -10.79 5.80
N THR A 21 2.24 -11.55 6.70
CA THR A 21 2.16 -11.27 8.14
C THR A 21 3.30 -11.92 8.92
N LYS A 22 4.06 -12.86 8.32
CA LYS A 22 5.20 -13.49 8.98
C LYS A 22 6.22 -12.44 9.38
N ASN A 23 6.62 -12.46 10.64
CA ASN A 23 7.68 -11.61 11.19
C ASN A 23 8.59 -12.42 12.11
N THR A 24 9.84 -12.00 12.24
CA THR A 24 10.84 -12.62 13.13
C THR A 24 11.05 -11.82 14.41
N GLY A 25 10.17 -10.87 14.72
CA GLY A 25 10.25 -10.03 15.92
C GLY A 25 11.32 -8.92 15.94
N THR A 26 12.20 -8.85 14.94
CA THR A 26 13.19 -7.75 14.84
C THR A 26 12.55 -6.48 14.28
N ASP A 27 13.06 -5.29 14.63
CA ASP A 27 12.53 -4.00 14.11
C ASP A 27 12.50 -3.96 12.58
N ALA A 28 13.59 -4.42 11.94
CA ALA A 28 13.66 -4.53 10.49
C ALA A 28 12.58 -5.47 9.92
N SER A 29 12.29 -6.58 10.61
CA SER A 29 11.21 -7.48 10.22
C SER A 29 9.84 -6.83 10.43
N ILE A 30 9.60 -6.14 11.55
CA ILE A 30 8.32 -5.47 11.84
C ILE A 30 8.01 -4.44 10.76
N ARG A 31 8.99 -3.62 10.38
CA ARG A 31 8.84 -2.63 9.29
C ARG A 31 8.53 -3.31 7.95
N LYS A 32 9.28 -4.35 7.60
CA LYS A 32 9.06 -5.10 6.35
C LYS A 32 7.68 -5.75 6.31
N THR A 33 7.27 -6.42 7.39
CA THR A 33 5.97 -7.08 7.53
C THR A 33 4.85 -6.05 7.44
N THR A 34 4.95 -4.92 8.17
CA THR A 34 3.95 -3.83 8.14
C THR A 34 3.79 -3.25 6.73
N ARG A 35 4.90 -2.99 6.04
CA ARG A 35 4.87 -2.54 4.64
C ARG A 35 4.21 -3.58 3.73
N ASN A 36 4.64 -4.84 3.83
CA ASN A 36 4.16 -5.92 2.97
C ASN A 36 2.66 -6.18 3.16
N ILE A 37 2.17 -6.25 4.41
CA ILE A 37 0.74 -6.49 4.66
C ILE A 37 -0.12 -5.32 4.18
N THR A 38 0.36 -4.08 4.32
CA THR A 38 -0.34 -2.90 3.79
C THR A 38 -0.43 -2.97 2.26
N THR A 39 0.67 -3.34 1.59
CA THR A 39 0.68 -3.56 0.14
C THR A 39 -0.34 -4.62 -0.28
N VAL A 40 -0.36 -5.76 0.42
CA VAL A 40 -1.29 -6.85 0.13
C VAL A 40 -2.74 -6.40 0.28
N PHE A 41 -3.12 -5.70 1.34
CA PHE A 41 -4.49 -5.22 1.49
C PHE A 41 -4.89 -4.18 0.45
N LEU A 42 -4.00 -3.23 0.11
CA LEU A 42 -4.30 -2.26 -0.95
C LEU A 42 -4.48 -2.93 -2.32
N MET A 43 -3.76 -4.03 -2.59
CA MET A 43 -3.88 -4.76 -3.85
C MET A 43 -5.10 -5.69 -3.88
N LEU A 44 -5.36 -6.43 -2.80
CA LEU A 44 -6.47 -7.40 -2.73
C LEU A 44 -7.81 -6.73 -2.52
N ASP A 45 -7.91 -5.81 -1.56
CA ASP A 45 -9.20 -5.25 -1.13
C ASP A 45 -9.58 -4.03 -1.97
N ALA A 46 -8.61 -3.15 -2.20
CA ALA A 46 -8.81 -1.90 -2.92
C ALA A 46 -8.47 -2.03 -4.43
N GLY A 47 -7.92 -3.17 -4.87
CA GLY A 47 -7.64 -3.41 -6.28
C GLY A 47 -6.63 -2.42 -6.88
N LEU A 48 -5.71 -1.89 -6.06
CA LEU A 48 -4.64 -1.04 -6.55
C LEU A 48 -3.64 -1.87 -7.35
N ARG A 49 -3.21 -1.32 -8.48
CA ARG A 49 -2.09 -1.89 -9.24
C ARG A 49 -0.77 -1.51 -8.57
N VAL A 50 0.25 -2.34 -8.69
CA VAL A 50 1.60 -2.05 -8.15
C VAL A 50 2.11 -0.68 -8.63
N GLY A 51 1.95 -0.36 -9.92
CA GLY A 51 2.35 0.94 -10.47
C GLY A 51 1.59 2.16 -9.91
N GLU A 52 0.35 1.96 -9.42
CA GLU A 52 -0.42 2.99 -8.72
C GLU A 52 0.10 3.12 -7.28
N LEU A 53 0.32 1.99 -6.62
CA LEU A 53 0.75 1.89 -5.23
C LEU A 53 2.10 2.57 -4.99
N VAL A 54 3.10 2.32 -5.84
CA VAL A 54 4.45 2.91 -5.68
C VAL A 54 4.47 4.42 -5.86
N LYS A 55 3.43 5.00 -6.47
CA LYS A 55 3.29 6.45 -6.66
C LYS A 55 2.48 7.12 -5.55
N LEU A 56 1.91 6.36 -4.61
CA LEU A 56 1.15 6.94 -3.51
C LEU A 56 2.07 7.72 -2.60
N THR A 57 1.63 8.92 -2.27
CA THR A 57 2.18 9.76 -1.20
C THR A 57 1.38 9.55 0.09
N ILE A 58 1.98 9.86 1.24
CA ILE A 58 1.35 9.64 2.55
C ILE A 58 0.02 10.40 2.67
N ASN A 59 -0.06 11.64 2.19
CA ASN A 59 -1.30 12.45 2.20
C ASN A 59 -2.45 11.88 1.37
N LYS A 60 -2.18 10.94 0.45
CA LYS A 60 -3.25 10.23 -0.28
C LYS A 60 -3.85 9.09 0.52
N LEU A 61 -3.19 8.67 1.60
CA LEU A 61 -3.63 7.59 2.50
C LEU A 61 -4.04 8.10 3.88
N LEU A 62 -3.49 9.24 4.31
CA LEU A 62 -3.63 9.77 5.66
C LEU A 62 -4.02 11.25 5.62
N ALA A 63 -5.04 11.62 6.38
CA ALA A 63 -5.45 13.00 6.63
C ALA A 63 -5.67 13.20 8.13
N PHE A 64 -5.09 14.25 8.71
CA PHE A 64 -5.18 14.55 10.15
C PHE A 64 -4.80 13.36 11.07
N GLY A 65 -3.82 12.56 10.66
CA GLY A 65 -3.37 11.38 11.43
C GLY A 65 -4.25 10.14 11.27
N GLU A 66 -5.34 10.24 10.52
CA GLU A 66 -6.30 9.16 10.30
C GLU A 66 -6.30 8.68 8.84
N PRO A 67 -6.50 7.38 8.57
CA PRO A 67 -6.65 6.88 7.22
C PRO A 67 -7.85 7.53 6.52
N VAL A 68 -7.68 7.89 5.25
CA VAL A 68 -8.79 8.39 4.43
C VAL A 68 -9.84 7.30 4.19
N GLU A 69 -11.07 7.70 3.90
CA GLU A 69 -12.14 6.75 3.54
C GLU A 69 -11.98 6.20 2.11
N SER A 70 -11.32 6.97 1.23
CA SER A 70 -11.05 6.54 -0.14
C SER A 70 -9.77 7.16 -0.68
N VAL A 71 -9.10 6.45 -1.58
CA VAL A 71 -7.88 6.88 -2.24
C VAL A 71 -8.20 7.41 -3.63
N SER A 72 -7.75 8.63 -3.91
CA SER A 72 -7.85 9.23 -5.22
C SER A 72 -6.65 8.87 -6.09
N ILE A 73 -6.88 8.03 -7.10
CA ILE A 73 -5.91 7.65 -8.11
C ILE A 73 -6.05 8.62 -9.29
N THR A 74 -5.01 9.42 -9.52
CA THR A 74 -5.00 10.43 -10.58
C THR A 74 -4.50 9.86 -11.91
N SER A 75 -4.80 10.53 -13.01
CA SER A 75 -4.49 10.05 -14.37
C SER A 75 -2.99 9.86 -14.64
N ASP A 76 -2.12 10.62 -13.97
CA ASP A 76 -0.65 10.47 -14.03
C ASP A 76 -0.15 9.20 -13.30
N MET A 77 -0.97 8.66 -12.40
CA MET A 77 -0.65 7.42 -11.69
C MET A 77 -0.95 6.18 -12.54
N THR A 78 -1.90 6.27 -13.49
CA THR A 78 -2.40 5.14 -14.26
C THR A 78 -1.85 5.10 -15.69
N LYS A 79 -1.64 3.89 -16.23
CA LYS A 79 -1.19 3.72 -17.63
C LYS A 79 -2.24 4.18 -18.65
N ASN A 80 -3.51 4.01 -18.34
CA ASN A 80 -4.64 4.35 -19.21
C ASN A 80 -5.13 5.81 -19.04
N LYS A 81 -4.47 6.61 -18.19
CA LYS A 81 -4.83 8.00 -17.87
C LYS A 81 -6.24 8.18 -17.32
N GLN A 82 -6.86 7.12 -16.81
CA GLN A 82 -8.17 7.21 -16.17
C GLN A 82 -7.99 7.45 -14.68
N ALA A 83 -8.58 8.53 -14.17
CA ALA A 83 -8.67 8.79 -12.75
C ALA A 83 -9.81 7.98 -12.13
N ARG A 84 -9.65 7.55 -10.89
CA ARG A 84 -10.70 6.86 -10.13
C ARG A 84 -10.53 7.07 -8.63
N VAL A 85 -11.65 6.96 -7.91
CA VAL A 85 -11.67 6.94 -6.45
C VAL A 85 -11.92 5.51 -5.99
N VAL A 86 -11.13 5.04 -5.04
CA VAL A 86 -11.17 3.67 -4.54
C VAL A 86 -11.47 3.69 -3.04
N PRO A 87 -12.61 3.14 -2.58
CA PRO A 87 -12.93 3.08 -1.15
C PRO A 87 -11.97 2.14 -0.41
N LEU A 88 -11.61 2.49 0.82
CA LEU A 88 -10.73 1.69 1.67
C LEU A 88 -11.53 0.83 2.65
N THR A 89 -11.18 -0.45 2.74
CA THR A 89 -11.76 -1.36 3.73
C THR A 89 -11.21 -1.07 5.12
N ALA A 90 -11.87 -1.60 6.14
CA ALA A 90 -11.36 -1.53 7.52
C ALA A 90 -9.95 -2.15 7.65
N ARG A 91 -9.65 -3.21 6.89
CA ARG A 91 -8.31 -3.83 6.87
C ARG A 91 -7.25 -2.89 6.30
N CYS A 92 -7.56 -2.23 5.18
CA CYS A 92 -6.68 -1.20 4.61
C CYS A 92 -6.43 -0.09 5.63
N LYS A 93 -7.49 0.45 6.25
CA LYS A 93 -7.37 1.53 7.23
C LYS A 93 -6.51 1.10 8.43
N GLY A 94 -6.71 -0.09 8.97
CA GLY A 94 -5.89 -0.65 10.04
C GLY A 94 -4.41 -0.74 9.68
N ALA A 95 -4.09 -1.26 8.50
CA ALA A 95 -2.71 -1.38 8.04
C ALA A 95 -2.05 -0.01 7.76
N ILE A 96 -2.81 0.96 7.23
CA ILE A 96 -2.33 2.35 7.07
C ILE A 96 -2.00 2.99 8.42
N LYS A 97 -2.81 2.75 9.46
CA LYS A 97 -2.49 3.21 10.82
C LYS A 97 -1.17 2.61 11.31
N MET A 98 -0.94 1.32 11.06
CA MET A 98 0.33 0.67 11.41
C MET A 98 1.51 1.27 10.65
N MET A 99 1.38 1.55 9.35
CA MET A 99 2.41 2.24 8.57
C MET A 99 2.74 3.61 9.17
N ASN A 100 1.72 4.37 9.57
CA ASN A 100 1.92 5.67 10.21
C ASN A 100 2.73 5.55 11.50
N CYS A 101 2.30 4.68 12.43
CA CYS A 101 2.92 4.55 13.74
C CYS A 101 4.32 3.91 13.71
N LEU A 102 4.51 2.88 12.87
CA LEU A 102 5.72 2.04 12.90
C LEU A 102 6.76 2.43 11.85
N ILE A 103 6.41 3.31 10.91
CA ILE A 103 7.30 3.67 9.80
C ILE A 103 7.31 5.18 9.60
N TRP A 104 6.21 5.79 9.19
CA TRP A 104 6.23 7.19 8.73
C TRP A 104 6.55 8.19 9.84
N GLN A 105 6.00 8.01 11.04
CA GLN A 105 6.32 8.86 12.18
C GLN A 105 7.75 8.66 12.67
N LEU A 106 8.22 7.41 12.72
CA LEU A 106 9.58 7.09 13.19
C LEU A 106 10.67 7.61 12.23
N ASP A 107 10.40 7.57 10.93
CA ASP A 107 11.30 8.08 9.90
C ASP A 107 11.14 9.61 9.68
N ASN A 108 10.26 10.28 10.43
CA ASN A 108 9.93 11.71 10.28
C ASN A 108 9.50 12.08 8.85
N CYS A 109 8.74 11.22 8.19
CA CYS A 109 8.28 11.46 6.83
C CYS A 109 7.32 12.66 6.77
N ALA A 110 7.49 13.48 5.74
CA ALA A 110 6.52 14.51 5.39
C ALA A 110 5.32 13.89 4.68
N LEU A 111 4.14 14.51 4.79
CA LEU A 111 2.91 14.07 4.12
C LEU A 111 3.03 13.96 2.58
N LYS A 112 3.97 14.69 1.97
CA LYS A 112 4.25 14.66 0.52
C LYS A 112 5.20 13.53 0.10
N ASP A 113 5.83 12.85 1.06
CA ASP A 113 6.75 11.75 0.77
C ASP A 113 5.97 10.53 0.29
N TYR A 114 6.67 9.61 -0.37
CA TYR A 114 6.07 8.37 -0.83
C TYR A 114 5.64 7.52 0.37
N ALA A 115 4.44 6.94 0.28
CA ALA A 115 3.92 6.01 1.28
C ALA A 115 4.73 4.71 1.31
N PHE A 116 5.23 4.29 0.14
CA PHE A 116 6.04 3.11 -0.07
C PHE A 116 7.36 3.52 -0.73
N TYR A 117 8.43 3.55 0.07
CA TYR A 117 9.76 4.00 -0.35
C TYR A 117 10.83 2.96 -0.06
N ASN A 118 12.04 3.21 -0.57
CA ASN A 118 13.22 2.39 -0.31
C ASN A 118 13.89 2.80 1.02
N HIS A 119 15.12 3.32 0.96
CA HIS A 119 15.85 3.87 2.11
C HIS A 119 15.49 5.33 2.40
N THR A 120 14.99 6.07 1.40
CA THR A 120 14.71 7.52 1.52
C THR A 120 13.25 7.80 1.17
N PRO A 121 12.47 8.50 2.03
CA PRO A 121 11.04 8.79 1.79
C PRO A 121 10.74 9.56 0.49
N SER A 122 11.72 10.31 -0.03
CA SER A 122 11.61 11.02 -1.31
C SER A 122 11.72 10.13 -2.54
N ASN A 123 12.07 8.85 -2.38
CA ASN A 123 12.30 7.91 -3.47
C ASN A 123 11.30 6.75 -3.39
N PRO A 124 10.44 6.55 -4.40
CA PRO A 124 9.43 5.50 -4.35
C PRO A 124 10.08 4.12 -4.41
N LEU A 125 9.35 3.12 -3.91
CA LEU A 125 9.67 1.73 -4.22
C LEU A 125 9.61 1.55 -5.74
N THR A 126 10.63 0.94 -6.34
CA THR A 126 10.65 0.78 -7.81
C THR A 126 10.00 -0.55 -8.22
N THR A 127 9.49 -0.60 -9.45
CA THR A 127 8.92 -1.82 -10.06
C THR A 127 9.92 -2.49 -11.03
N ARG A 128 11.23 -2.31 -10.80
CA ARG A 128 12.27 -2.85 -11.69
C ARG A 128 12.41 -4.35 -11.54
#